data_AF-A0A1E3JE02-F1
#
_entry.id   AF-A0A1E3JE02-F1
#
_cell.length_a   1.000
_cell.length_b   1.000
_cell.length_c   1.000
_cell.angle_alpha   90.00
_cell.angle_beta   90.00
_cell.angle_gamma   90.00
#
_symmetry.space_group_name_H-M   'P 1'
#
loop_
_entity.id
_entity.type
_entity.pdbx_description
1 polymer ?
#
loop_
_entity_poly.entity_id
_entity_poly.type
_entity_poly.pdbx_seq_one_letter_code
_entity_poly.pdbx_strand_id
1 'polypeptide(L)'
;MGVHAAVASTRNEQQPLLQSYTPPHPSATASDIYQSYPSYAQAVKDGDKQNGKSNGAGPSRVTLDTIRRESYGTASEGSTTGGSWKGQEPEDVERGREVDMYDPDEPFEPVVNVTWKYMSRLYLLVPVVSLIWFGLLVLLVTFAWQVLKPYQQHILIRSRPPSEKERRAGQHYPHPFLFNPFLVGIFASCTVQTLRVPIYVIVSWFGMSITSVESRVVHTILHELLRLSSLPLSPASPTSGFHSSYYLGLGWGIAEVAWGTVQGWEQLALYQEVMMPSASSAKDGIWLESSEEGEEEGVKRDGMLSSVEERDEDENSLNEDEESDTSSEDDVLDETELGKKVEILERMRERRELEEVIGVAFPAIPFALHLLWRLDTLLLNLGLTLILSSFYFNSTPIYHHSLSPSPNTLSALGDHPMVPEREPSRWLWLAWAAVVLVHVVVNLVWRGVAKFGIGAVTWGALIVALGSVFAGLGFWGGLV
;
A
#
# COMPACT_ATOMS: atom_id res chain seq x y z
N MET A 1 66.41 24.92 -1.85
CA MET A 1 65.03 25.46 -1.90
C MET A 1 64.13 24.27 -2.19
N GLY A 2 63.69 23.47 -1.21
CA GLY A 2 62.92 23.83 -0.01
C GLY A 2 61.44 23.84 -0.43
N VAL A 3 60.51 23.04 0.11
CA VAL A 3 60.43 22.37 1.42
C VAL A 3 59.51 21.13 1.32
N HIS A 4 59.77 20.23 2.27
CA HIS A 4 59.25 18.90 2.55
C HIS A 4 57.76 18.77 2.93
N ALA A 5 57.33 17.51 2.82
CA ALA A 5 56.17 16.84 3.42
C ALA A 5 56.09 16.93 4.96
N ALA A 6 54.87 16.75 5.50
CA ALA A 6 54.65 16.19 6.83
C ALA A 6 53.32 15.43 6.91
N VAL A 7 53.45 14.13 7.15
CA VAL A 7 52.45 13.21 7.71
C VAL A 7 52.36 13.49 9.22
N ALA A 8 51.17 13.46 9.80
CA ALA A 8 51.01 13.25 11.24
C ALA A 8 49.75 12.43 11.54
N SER A 9 50.01 11.27 12.14
CA SER A 9 49.09 10.32 12.74
C SER A 9 49.18 10.46 14.26
N THR A 10 48.02 10.53 14.92
CA THR A 10 47.76 10.36 16.37
C THR A 10 46.23 10.20 16.46
N ARG A 11 45.60 9.06 16.74
CA ARG A 11 45.58 8.12 17.88
C ARG A 11 45.11 8.73 19.23
N ASN A 12 43.98 8.17 19.68
CA ASN A 12 43.44 7.99 21.04
C ASN A 12 42.33 8.92 21.59
N GLU A 13 41.29 8.20 22.06
CA GLU A 13 40.41 8.48 23.22
C GLU A 13 39.25 9.48 23.09
N GLN A 14 38.03 8.98 22.88
CA GLN A 14 37.01 8.84 23.94
C GLN A 14 35.72 8.23 23.35
N GLN A 15 35.36 7.02 23.82
CA GLN A 15 34.02 6.47 23.65
C GLN A 15 33.07 7.28 24.54
N PRO A 16 31.97 7.86 24.02
CA PRO A 16 30.85 8.23 24.87
C PRO A 16 30.12 6.94 25.28
N LEU A 17 30.02 6.73 26.60
CA LEU A 17 29.14 5.76 27.22
C LEU A 17 27.74 5.84 26.60
N LEU A 18 27.26 4.72 26.09
CA LEU A 18 25.86 4.51 25.73
C LEU A 18 25.02 4.66 27.01
N GLN A 19 24.45 5.85 27.17
CA GLN A 19 23.43 6.12 28.18
C GLN A 19 22.16 5.44 27.70
N SER A 20 21.67 4.47 28.48
CA SER A 20 20.40 3.78 28.25
C SER A 20 19.27 4.81 28.23
N TYR A 21 18.74 5.06 27.03
CA TYR A 21 17.54 5.87 26.84
C TYR A 21 16.35 5.07 27.38
N THR A 22 15.92 5.40 28.60
CA THR A 22 14.61 5.03 29.11
C THR A 22 13.60 6.01 28.51
N PRO A 23 12.63 5.56 27.68
CA PRO A 23 11.60 6.45 27.17
C PRO A 23 10.78 7.01 28.35
N PRO A 24 10.41 8.30 28.31
CA PRO A 24 9.55 8.88 29.34
C PRO A 24 8.20 8.16 29.34
N HIS A 25 7.82 7.65 30.53
CA HIS A 25 6.49 7.09 30.79
C HIS A 25 5.41 8.03 30.24
N PRO A 26 4.39 7.50 29.52
CA PRO A 26 3.24 8.30 29.14
C PRO A 26 2.51 8.76 30.40
N SER A 27 2.63 10.05 30.68
CA SER A 27 1.92 10.75 31.75
C SER A 27 0.42 10.58 31.58
N ALA A 28 -0.22 9.89 32.54
CA ALA A 28 -1.56 10.04 33.16
C ALA A 28 -2.79 10.50 32.34
N THR A 29 -2.67 10.76 31.05
CA THR A 29 -3.70 11.40 30.21
C THR A 29 -4.36 10.38 29.28
N ALA A 30 -3.66 9.28 28.99
CA ALA A 30 -4.23 8.16 28.24
C ALA A 30 -5.23 7.36 29.10
N SER A 31 -4.99 7.22 30.41
CA SER A 31 -5.91 6.54 31.33
C SER A 31 -7.22 7.30 31.56
N ASP A 32 -7.18 8.63 31.54
CA ASP A 32 -8.36 9.48 31.76
C ASP A 32 -9.33 9.48 30.57
N ILE A 33 -8.83 9.21 29.36
CA ILE A 33 -9.67 9.05 28.15
C ILE A 33 -10.43 7.71 28.21
N TYR A 34 -9.83 6.66 28.79
CA TYR A 34 -10.45 5.33 28.92
C TYR A 34 -11.56 5.27 29.98
N GLN A 35 -11.61 6.19 30.95
CA GLN A 35 -12.70 6.23 31.94
C GLN A 35 -14.01 6.83 31.41
N SER A 36 -14.01 7.43 30.21
CA SER A 36 -15.18 8.13 29.66
C SER A 36 -16.07 7.27 28.74
N TYR A 37 -15.66 6.04 28.41
CA TYR A 37 -16.50 5.12 27.66
C TYR A 37 -17.36 4.29 28.64
N PRO A 38 -18.70 4.31 28.52
CA PRO A 38 -19.53 3.39 29.27
C PRO A 38 -19.13 1.97 28.88
N SER A 39 -18.66 1.21 29.87
CA SER A 39 -18.40 -0.22 29.73
C SER A 39 -19.58 -0.90 29.04
N TYR A 40 -19.31 -1.69 28.01
CA TYR A 40 -20.31 -2.48 27.30
C TYR A 40 -21.11 -3.38 28.27
N ALA A 41 -20.48 -3.83 29.36
CA ALA A 41 -21.13 -4.56 30.43
C ALA A 41 -22.23 -3.74 31.14
N GLN A 42 -22.14 -2.42 31.15
CA GLN A 42 -23.12 -1.52 31.77
C GLN A 42 -24.32 -1.24 30.84
N ALA A 43 -24.09 -1.17 29.52
CA ALA A 43 -25.16 -1.07 28.51
C ALA A 43 -26.00 -2.35 28.43
N VAL A 44 -25.39 -3.53 28.61
CA VAL A 44 -26.09 -4.82 28.66
C VAL A 44 -26.89 -4.98 29.96
N LYS A 45 -26.36 -4.48 31.09
CA LYS A 45 -27.03 -4.54 32.41
C LYS A 45 -28.26 -3.62 32.50
N ASP A 46 -28.30 -2.54 31.73
CA ASP A 46 -29.44 -1.62 31.67
C ASP A 46 -30.49 -2.04 30.62
N GLY A 47 -30.10 -2.79 29.59
CA GLY A 47 -31.04 -3.37 28.62
C GLY A 47 -31.95 -4.46 29.20
N ASP A 48 -31.47 -5.19 30.22
CA ASP A 48 -32.20 -6.31 30.82
C ASP A 48 -33.29 -5.88 31.82
N LYS A 49 -33.34 -4.60 32.19
CA LYS A 49 -34.35 -4.06 33.13
C LYS A 49 -35.62 -3.52 32.48
N GLN A 50 -35.70 -3.45 31.15
CA GLN A 50 -36.88 -2.87 30.46
C GLN A 50 -37.84 -3.87 29.81
N ASN A 51 -37.55 -5.18 29.81
CA ASN A 51 -38.46 -6.18 29.23
C ASN A 51 -39.45 -6.77 30.25
N GLY A 52 -40.27 -5.90 30.82
CA GLY A 52 -41.49 -6.27 31.54
C GLY A 52 -42.74 -5.92 30.72
N LYS A 53 -43.30 -6.91 30.01
CA LYS A 53 -44.62 -6.90 29.35
C LYS A 53 -44.77 -6.00 28.11
N SER A 54 -44.53 -6.57 26.93
CA SER A 54 -45.32 -6.22 25.74
C SER A 54 -45.47 -7.42 24.81
N ASN A 55 -46.67 -7.98 24.75
CA ASN A 55 -47.10 -8.88 23.68
C ASN A 55 -47.32 -8.04 22.41
N GLY A 56 -46.40 -8.10 21.46
CA GLY A 56 -46.53 -7.43 20.18
C GLY A 56 -45.49 -7.95 19.19
N ALA A 57 -45.97 -8.40 18.03
CA ALA A 57 -45.19 -9.00 16.95
C ALA A 57 -43.88 -8.25 16.68
N GLY A 58 -42.76 -8.96 16.82
CA GLY A 58 -41.43 -8.41 16.66
C GLY A 58 -41.10 -8.09 15.19
N PRO A 59 -40.28 -7.06 14.92
CA PRO A 59 -39.74 -6.81 13.60
C PRO A 59 -38.72 -7.90 13.23
N SER A 60 -38.85 -8.40 12.01
CA SER A 60 -37.96 -9.38 11.40
C SER A 60 -36.50 -8.94 11.53
N ARG A 61 -35.68 -9.71 12.27
CA ARG A 61 -34.23 -9.55 12.32
C ARG A 61 -33.68 -9.67 10.89
N VAL A 62 -33.31 -8.55 10.29
CA VAL A 62 -32.50 -8.51 9.08
C VAL A 62 -31.10 -8.93 9.48
N THR A 63 -30.70 -10.16 9.15
CA THR A 63 -29.34 -10.65 9.33
C THR A 63 -28.40 -9.93 8.36
N LEU A 64 -27.18 -9.65 8.79
CA LEU A 64 -26.16 -8.91 8.03
C LEU A 64 -25.84 -9.57 6.68
N ASP A 65 -26.02 -10.89 6.58
CA ASP A 65 -25.93 -11.65 5.34
C ASP A 65 -26.99 -11.28 4.29
N THR A 66 -28.18 -10.86 4.73
CA THR A 66 -29.25 -10.41 3.84
C THR A 66 -28.87 -9.09 3.15
N ILE A 67 -28.23 -8.17 3.89
CA ILE A 67 -27.72 -6.90 3.35
C ILE A 67 -26.53 -7.14 2.40
N ARG A 68 -25.66 -8.10 2.72
CA ARG A 68 -24.50 -8.44 1.90
C ARG A 68 -24.90 -9.10 0.58
N ARG A 69 -25.96 -9.91 0.57
CA ARG A 69 -26.46 -10.60 -0.63
C ARG A 69 -27.14 -9.65 -1.61
N GLU A 70 -27.71 -8.54 -1.13
CA GLU A 70 -28.31 -7.50 -1.99
C GLU A 70 -27.27 -6.52 -2.59
N SER A 71 -26.09 -6.38 -1.97
CA SER A 71 -25.06 -5.42 -2.43
C SER A 71 -24.19 -5.93 -3.59
N TYR A 72 -24.13 -7.24 -3.83
CA TYR A 72 -23.49 -7.79 -5.03
C TYR A 72 -24.58 -8.05 -6.06
N GLY A 73 -24.81 -7.07 -6.94
CA GLY A 73 -25.82 -7.14 -7.99
C GLY A 73 -25.81 -8.47 -8.72
N THR A 74 -26.75 -9.34 -8.36
CA THR A 74 -27.12 -10.51 -9.14
C THR A 74 -27.80 -9.98 -10.40
N ALA A 75 -27.08 -10.02 -11.51
CA ALA A 75 -27.69 -9.94 -12.82
C ALA A 75 -28.61 -11.15 -12.98
N SER A 76 -29.88 -11.00 -12.61
CA SER A 76 -30.91 -12.00 -12.87
C SER A 76 -31.24 -11.98 -14.35
N GLU A 77 -30.56 -12.82 -15.13
CA GLU A 77 -31.10 -13.27 -16.40
C GLU A 77 -32.30 -14.18 -16.11
N GLY A 78 -33.47 -13.72 -16.55
CA GLY A 78 -34.70 -14.48 -16.47
C GLY A 78 -34.62 -15.74 -17.33
N SER A 79 -34.89 -16.89 -16.72
CA SER A 79 -35.38 -18.05 -17.43
C SER A 79 -36.35 -18.82 -16.53
N THR A 80 -37.62 -18.51 -16.75
CA THR A 80 -38.77 -19.30 -16.35
C THR A 80 -38.74 -20.69 -16.98
N THR A 81 -38.60 -21.75 -16.19
CA THR A 81 -39.26 -23.04 -16.44
C THR A 81 -39.39 -23.83 -15.14
N GLY A 82 -40.64 -24.14 -14.80
CA GLY A 82 -41.02 -24.76 -13.54
C GLY A 82 -40.59 -26.21 -13.42
N GLY A 83 -40.10 -26.55 -12.23
CA GLY A 83 -40.01 -27.90 -11.71
C GLY A 83 -40.74 -27.95 -10.37
N SER A 84 -41.91 -28.58 -10.37
CA SER A 84 -42.69 -28.92 -9.18
C SER A 84 -41.94 -29.99 -8.37
N TRP A 85 -41.19 -29.57 -7.36
CA TRP A 85 -40.61 -30.47 -6.38
C TRP A 85 -41.66 -30.81 -5.33
N LYS A 86 -42.16 -32.05 -5.43
CA LYS A 86 -43.12 -32.65 -4.52
C LYS A 86 -42.40 -32.98 -3.22
N GLY A 87 -42.99 -32.54 -2.11
CA GLY A 87 -42.44 -32.65 -0.77
C GLY A 87 -42.08 -34.07 -0.36
N GLN A 88 -40.95 -34.18 0.31
CA GLN A 88 -40.57 -35.30 1.14
C GLN A 88 -40.40 -34.73 2.55
N GLU A 89 -41.35 -35.06 3.43
CA GLU A 89 -41.33 -34.70 4.84
C GLU A 89 -40.05 -35.27 5.49
N PRO A 90 -39.30 -34.46 6.25
CA PRO A 90 -38.16 -34.97 6.99
C PRO A 90 -38.65 -35.77 8.20
N GLU A 91 -38.14 -37.01 8.33
CA GLU A 91 -38.28 -37.82 9.53
C GLU A 91 -37.66 -37.11 10.73
N ASP A 92 -38.44 -37.00 11.80
CA ASP A 92 -38.07 -36.49 13.12
C ASP A 92 -37.00 -37.38 13.76
N VAL A 93 -35.72 -37.08 13.53
CA VAL A 93 -34.61 -37.58 14.32
C VAL A 93 -34.33 -36.58 15.44
N GLU A 94 -35.15 -36.61 16.49
CA GLU A 94 -34.83 -36.07 17.82
C GLU A 94 -33.70 -36.91 18.43
N ARG A 95 -32.46 -36.69 17.99
CA ARG A 95 -31.28 -37.14 18.73
C ARG A 95 -30.68 -35.91 19.42
N GLY A 96 -30.86 -35.86 20.74
CA GLY A 96 -30.36 -34.84 21.65
C GLY A 96 -28.86 -34.62 21.49
N ARG A 97 -28.51 -33.73 20.58
CA ARG A 97 -27.20 -33.11 20.49
C ARG A 97 -27.25 -31.99 21.52
N GLU A 98 -26.49 -32.14 22.60
CA GLU A 98 -26.15 -31.04 23.50
C GLU A 98 -25.75 -29.87 22.60
N VAL A 99 -26.60 -28.85 22.58
CA VAL A 99 -26.29 -27.59 21.91
C VAL A 99 -25.23 -26.99 22.81
N ASP A 100 -23.97 -27.20 22.43
CA ASP A 100 -22.83 -26.53 23.06
C ASP A 100 -23.23 -25.08 23.26
N MET A 101 -23.29 -24.71 24.55
CA MET A 101 -23.78 -23.44 25.02
C MET A 101 -22.94 -22.38 24.34
N TYR A 102 -23.51 -21.76 23.30
CA TYR A 102 -22.88 -20.75 22.48
C TYR A 102 -22.30 -19.72 23.43
N ASP A 103 -20.99 -19.68 23.59
CA ASP A 103 -20.34 -18.69 24.44
C ASP A 103 -20.62 -17.34 23.77
N PRO A 104 -21.51 -16.50 24.34
CA PRO A 104 -21.90 -15.25 23.72
C PRO A 104 -20.71 -14.27 23.62
N ASP A 105 -19.59 -14.61 24.26
CA ASP A 105 -18.36 -13.85 24.27
C ASP A 105 -17.36 -14.30 23.20
N GLU A 106 -17.60 -15.38 22.45
CA GLU A 106 -16.70 -15.77 21.35
C GLU A 106 -16.99 -14.89 20.11
N PRO A 107 -16.14 -13.89 19.81
CA PRO A 107 -16.40 -12.98 18.71
C PRO A 107 -16.39 -13.79 17.42
N PHE A 108 -17.49 -13.75 16.67
CA PHE A 108 -17.57 -14.26 15.31
C PHE A 108 -16.57 -13.52 14.41
N GLU A 109 -15.32 -13.96 14.42
CA GLU A 109 -14.35 -13.49 13.45
C GLU A 109 -14.68 -14.18 12.11
N PRO A 110 -14.93 -13.40 11.03
CA PRO A 110 -15.25 -13.98 9.75
C PRO A 110 -14.04 -14.78 9.25
N VAL A 111 -14.17 -16.11 9.25
CA VAL A 111 -13.12 -17.00 8.75
C VAL A 111 -12.91 -16.73 7.26
N VAL A 112 -11.71 -16.25 6.92
CA VAL A 112 -11.31 -16.03 5.53
C VAL A 112 -10.88 -17.37 4.94
N ASN A 113 -11.64 -17.88 3.97
CA ASN A 113 -11.44 -19.19 3.33
C ASN A 113 -10.19 -19.29 2.43
N VAL A 114 -9.17 -18.47 2.64
CA VAL A 114 -7.94 -18.47 1.84
C VAL A 114 -6.73 -18.68 2.73
N THR A 115 -5.81 -19.54 2.27
CA THR A 115 -4.57 -19.82 3.00
C THR A 115 -3.55 -18.69 2.81
N TRP A 116 -2.83 -18.36 3.89
CA TRP A 116 -1.74 -17.36 3.87
C TRP A 116 -0.69 -17.63 2.80
N LYS A 117 -0.26 -18.89 2.65
CA LYS A 117 0.74 -19.31 1.66
C LYS A 117 0.31 -19.01 0.22
N TYR A 118 -0.99 -19.12 -0.08
CA TYR A 118 -1.52 -18.80 -1.40
C TYR A 118 -1.55 -17.29 -1.62
N MET A 119 -2.12 -16.53 -0.68
CA MET A 119 -2.25 -15.08 -0.82
C MET A 119 -0.91 -14.35 -0.86
N SER A 120 0.04 -14.73 0.00
CA SER A 120 1.41 -14.19 -0.02
C SER A 120 2.10 -14.41 -1.37
N ARG A 121 2.03 -15.64 -1.93
CA ARG A 121 2.59 -15.96 -3.26
C ARG A 121 1.91 -15.19 -4.39
N LEU A 122 0.59 -15.04 -4.30
CA LEU A 122 -0.16 -14.27 -5.27
C LEU A 122 0.25 -12.80 -5.21
N TYR A 123 0.43 -12.25 -4.00
CA TYR A 123 0.83 -10.86 -3.81
C TYR A 123 2.29 -10.58 -4.25
N LEU A 124 3.19 -11.57 -4.23
CA LEU A 124 4.53 -11.46 -4.84
C LEU A 124 4.49 -11.17 -6.35
N LEU A 125 3.37 -11.44 -7.03
CA LEU A 125 3.20 -11.16 -8.45
C LEU A 125 2.93 -9.66 -8.72
N VAL A 126 2.47 -8.90 -7.72
CA VAL A 126 2.22 -7.44 -7.83
C VAL A 126 3.44 -6.65 -8.28
N PRO A 127 4.61 -6.73 -7.62
CA PRO A 127 5.79 -6.00 -8.05
C PRO A 127 6.27 -6.46 -9.44
N VAL A 128 6.16 -7.75 -9.77
CA VAL A 128 6.56 -8.29 -11.08
C VAL A 128 5.71 -7.70 -12.20
N VAL A 129 4.38 -7.71 -12.06
CA VAL A 129 3.48 -7.13 -13.06
C VAL A 129 3.67 -5.61 -13.16
N SER A 130 3.89 -4.93 -12.03
CA SER A 130 4.18 -3.49 -12.02
C SER A 130 5.48 -3.16 -12.76
N LEU A 131 6.52 -3.99 -12.62
CA LEU A 131 7.78 -3.86 -13.38
C LEU A 131 7.59 -4.13 -14.87
N ILE A 132 6.74 -5.10 -15.24
CA ILE A 132 6.39 -5.34 -16.65
C ILE A 132 5.71 -4.11 -17.24
N TRP A 133 4.71 -3.53 -16.54
CA TRP A 133 4.05 -2.30 -16.98
C TRP A 133 4.99 -1.12 -17.08
N PHE A 134 5.87 -0.94 -16.10
CA PHE A 134 6.93 0.06 -16.16
C PHE A 134 7.83 -0.14 -17.40
N GLY A 135 8.26 -1.38 -17.66
CA GLY A 135 8.99 -1.75 -18.85
C GLY A 135 8.23 -1.40 -20.13
N LEU A 136 6.93 -1.70 -20.19
CA LEU A 136 6.07 -1.34 -21.32
C LEU A 136 5.98 0.18 -21.53
N LEU A 137 5.92 0.99 -20.47
CA LEU A 137 5.92 2.46 -20.59
C LEU A 137 7.27 3.00 -21.07
N VAL A 138 8.38 2.44 -20.59
CA VAL A 138 9.73 2.78 -21.11
C VAL A 138 9.86 2.38 -22.58
N LEU A 139 9.38 1.18 -22.96
CA LEU A 139 9.36 0.73 -24.35
C LEU A 139 8.44 1.59 -25.21
N LEU A 140 7.29 2.03 -24.68
CA LEU A 140 6.35 2.92 -25.36
C LEU A 140 7.04 4.23 -25.75
N VAL A 141 7.69 4.92 -24.81
CA VAL A 141 8.37 6.19 -25.13
C VAL A 141 9.60 6.01 -26.01
N THR A 142 10.28 4.87 -25.90
CA THR A 142 11.51 4.57 -26.66
C THR A 142 11.22 4.16 -28.09
N PHE A 143 10.20 3.32 -28.30
CA PHE A 143 9.91 2.66 -29.57
C PHE A 143 8.62 3.12 -30.24
N ALA A 144 7.53 3.37 -29.51
CA ALA A 144 6.25 3.68 -30.18
C ALA A 144 6.34 4.98 -31.00
N TRP A 145 7.18 5.90 -30.56
CA TRP A 145 7.47 7.13 -31.29
C TRP A 145 8.29 6.92 -32.58
N GLN A 146 9.08 5.84 -32.65
CA GLN A 146 9.80 5.44 -33.87
C GLN A 146 8.97 4.56 -34.80
N VAL A 147 8.14 3.68 -34.23
CA VAL A 147 7.45 2.60 -34.95
C VAL A 147 6.21 3.11 -35.68
N LEU A 148 5.66 4.27 -35.27
CA LEU A 148 4.66 4.98 -36.07
C LEU A 148 5.27 5.66 -37.31
N LYS A 149 6.09 4.94 -38.07
CA LYS A 149 6.43 5.27 -39.46
C LYS A 149 5.15 5.03 -40.27
N PRO A 150 4.58 6.05 -40.93
CA PRO A 150 3.48 5.81 -41.84
C PRO A 150 4.05 5.00 -43.00
N TYR A 151 3.63 3.74 -43.12
CA TYR A 151 3.91 2.89 -44.27
C TYR A 151 3.19 3.38 -45.55
N GLN A 152 2.57 4.57 -45.53
CA GLN A 152 1.74 5.07 -46.62
C GLN A 152 2.35 6.34 -47.21
N GLN A 153 3.30 6.13 -48.11
CA GLN A 153 4.17 7.11 -48.74
C GLN A 153 3.48 8.11 -49.68
N HIS A 154 2.14 8.22 -49.71
CA HIS A 154 1.46 8.97 -50.77
C HIS A 154 0.46 10.07 -50.41
N ILE A 155 0.19 10.37 -49.13
CA ILE A 155 -0.71 11.49 -48.78
C ILE A 155 -0.09 12.37 -47.66
N LEU A 156 0.80 13.26 -48.10
CA LEU A 156 1.14 14.63 -47.66
C LEU A 156 0.89 15.15 -46.21
N ILE A 157 0.76 14.34 -45.17
CA ILE A 157 0.88 14.84 -43.78
C ILE A 157 1.92 14.00 -43.05
N ARG A 158 3.00 14.69 -42.67
CA ARG A 158 4.37 14.19 -42.68
C ARG A 158 4.89 14.01 -41.26
N SER A 159 4.83 12.80 -40.71
CA SER A 159 5.73 12.39 -39.62
C SER A 159 7.12 12.19 -40.25
N ARG A 160 7.84 13.30 -40.43
CA ARG A 160 9.20 13.33 -41.00
C ARG A 160 10.12 12.63 -39.99
N PRO A 161 11.04 11.73 -40.44
CA PRO A 161 12.14 11.31 -39.58
C PRO A 161 12.87 12.56 -39.05
N PRO A 162 13.46 12.49 -37.84
CA PRO A 162 14.04 13.64 -37.17
C PRO A 162 14.98 14.38 -38.12
N SER A 163 14.81 15.70 -38.19
CA SER A 163 15.55 16.51 -39.13
C SER A 163 17.06 16.37 -38.89
N GLU A 164 17.90 16.54 -39.91
CA GLU A 164 19.35 16.50 -39.71
C GLU A 164 19.80 17.53 -38.66
N LYS A 165 19.05 18.64 -38.52
CA LYS A 165 19.21 19.63 -37.45
C LYS A 165 18.94 19.05 -36.06
N GLU A 166 17.87 18.29 -35.86
CA GLU A 166 17.58 17.61 -34.58
C GLU A 166 18.63 16.56 -34.21
N ARG A 167 19.12 15.79 -35.19
CA ARG A 167 20.22 14.83 -34.97
C ARG A 167 21.51 15.55 -34.58
N ARG A 168 21.82 16.68 -35.25
CA ARG A 168 22.97 17.54 -34.88
C ARG A 168 22.78 18.22 -33.52
N ALA A 169 21.54 18.48 -33.10
CA ALA A 169 21.20 18.93 -31.76
C ALA A 169 21.26 17.82 -30.68
N GLY A 170 21.67 16.61 -31.07
CA GLY A 170 21.95 15.51 -30.14
C GLY A 170 20.80 14.52 -29.95
N GLN A 171 19.68 14.63 -30.66
CA GLN A 171 18.64 13.61 -30.61
C GLN A 171 19.11 12.33 -31.30
N HIS A 172 19.38 11.32 -30.48
CA HIS A 172 19.71 9.97 -30.93
C HIS A 172 18.52 9.05 -30.65
N TYR A 173 18.22 8.22 -31.64
CA TYR A 173 17.08 7.31 -31.66
C TYR A 173 17.63 5.88 -31.82
N PRO A 174 17.25 4.91 -30.97
CA PRO A 174 16.32 5.00 -29.82
C PRO A 174 16.80 5.97 -28.74
N HIS A 175 15.85 6.65 -28.10
CA HIS A 175 16.17 7.61 -27.05
C HIS A 175 16.82 6.89 -25.87
N PRO A 176 17.98 7.35 -25.39
CA PRO A 176 18.62 6.73 -24.24
C PRO A 176 17.76 6.91 -22.99
N PHE A 177 17.88 5.96 -22.05
CA PHE A 177 17.26 6.09 -20.74
C PHE A 177 17.87 7.30 -20.00
N LEU A 178 17.05 8.28 -19.65
CA LEU A 178 17.51 9.49 -18.95
C LEU A 178 17.54 9.23 -17.44
N PHE A 179 18.67 8.70 -16.96
CA PHE A 179 18.82 8.29 -15.56
C PHE A 179 18.74 9.45 -14.57
N ASN A 180 19.25 10.64 -14.93
CA ASN A 180 19.25 11.82 -14.05
C ASN A 180 17.83 12.26 -13.64
N PRO A 181 16.91 12.60 -14.56
CA PRO A 181 15.55 13.00 -14.19
C PRO A 181 14.80 11.86 -13.48
N PHE A 182 15.04 10.62 -13.88
CA PHE A 182 14.45 9.45 -13.23
C PHE A 182 14.84 9.36 -11.75
N LEU A 183 16.14 9.49 -11.42
CA LEU A 183 16.61 9.50 -10.04
C LEU A 183 16.08 10.69 -9.23
N VAL A 184 16.00 11.88 -9.84
CA VAL A 184 15.41 13.06 -9.19
C VAL A 184 13.95 12.77 -8.81
N GLY A 185 13.19 12.10 -9.68
CA GLY A 185 11.82 11.69 -9.41
C GLY A 185 11.70 10.71 -8.25
N ILE A 186 12.57 9.69 -8.20
CA ILE A 186 12.64 8.73 -7.09
C ILE A 186 12.96 9.45 -5.79
N PHE A 187 14.02 10.27 -5.77
CA PHE A 187 14.46 10.97 -4.57
C PHE A 187 13.38 11.92 -4.03
N ALA A 188 12.73 12.66 -4.91
CA ALA A 188 11.65 13.56 -4.53
C ALA A 188 10.44 12.79 -3.98
N SER A 189 10.03 11.67 -4.62
CA SER A 189 8.96 10.81 -4.12
C SER A 189 9.31 10.21 -2.74
N CYS A 190 10.52 9.66 -2.55
CA CYS A 190 10.95 9.17 -1.24
C CYS A 190 10.92 10.27 -0.17
N THR A 191 11.36 11.49 -0.53
CA THR A 191 11.38 12.63 0.39
C THR A 191 9.97 13.04 0.83
N VAL A 192 8.97 13.05 -0.06
CA VAL A 192 7.59 13.33 0.39
C VAL A 192 7.05 12.21 1.26
N GLN A 193 7.35 10.95 0.98
CA GLN A 193 6.85 9.84 1.80
C GLN A 193 7.39 9.86 3.22
N THR A 194 8.67 10.22 3.41
CA THR A 194 9.25 10.37 4.76
C THR A 194 8.64 11.54 5.53
N LEU A 195 8.09 12.54 4.85
CA LEU A 195 7.39 13.67 5.47
C LEU A 195 5.96 13.33 5.92
N ARG A 196 5.39 12.18 5.53
CA ARG A 196 4.01 11.81 5.89
C ARG A 196 3.77 11.79 7.41
N VAL A 197 4.63 11.11 8.17
CA VAL A 197 4.50 11.00 9.63
C VAL A 197 4.74 12.35 10.33
N PRO A 198 5.83 13.10 10.03
CA PRO A 198 6.03 14.43 10.58
C PRO A 198 4.86 15.39 10.32
N ILE A 199 4.28 15.38 9.11
CA ILE A 199 3.11 16.22 8.79
C ILE A 199 1.92 15.85 9.67
N TYR A 200 1.66 14.56 9.86
CA TYR A 200 0.59 14.11 10.75
C TYR A 200 0.79 14.60 12.19
N VAL A 201 2.02 14.49 12.73
CA VAL A 201 2.35 14.97 14.09
C VAL A 201 2.19 16.49 14.21
N ILE A 202 2.66 17.23 13.20
CA ILE A 202 2.51 18.70 13.19
C ILE A 202 1.04 19.09 13.12
N VAL A 203 0.24 18.45 12.27
CA VAL A 203 -1.19 18.73 12.12
C VAL A 203 -1.95 18.36 13.40
N SER A 204 -1.60 17.26 14.08
CA SER A 204 -2.25 16.86 15.32
C SER A 204 -1.96 17.82 16.49
N TRP A 205 -0.80 18.49 16.50
CA TRP A 205 -0.49 19.53 17.49
C TRP A 205 -1.41 20.76 17.41
N PHE A 206 -2.01 21.03 16.26
CA PHE A 206 -2.95 22.14 16.13
C PHE A 206 -4.35 21.84 16.71
N GLY A 207 -4.57 20.64 17.28
CA GLY A 207 -5.78 20.32 18.04
C GLY A 207 -7.06 20.27 17.20
N MET A 208 -6.95 20.13 15.88
CA MET A 208 -8.10 20.08 14.99
C MET A 208 -8.79 18.72 15.09
N SER A 209 -10.11 18.68 15.34
CA SER A 209 -10.83 17.42 15.59
C SER A 209 -10.96 16.50 14.37
N ILE A 210 -10.50 16.93 13.18
CA ILE A 210 -10.53 16.19 11.91
C ILE A 210 -9.11 15.89 11.42
N THR A 211 -8.23 15.49 12.34
CA THR A 211 -6.79 15.28 12.10
C THR A 211 -6.47 14.45 10.85
N SER A 212 -7.30 13.46 10.50
CA SER A 212 -7.05 12.55 9.38
C SER A 212 -7.32 13.15 7.99
N VAL A 213 -8.35 13.99 7.82
CA VAL A 213 -8.66 14.61 6.52
C VAL A 213 -7.65 15.71 6.23
N GLU A 214 -7.45 16.58 7.21
CA GLU A 214 -6.60 17.76 7.06
C GLU A 214 -5.15 17.37 6.80
N SER A 215 -4.62 16.40 7.56
CA SER A 215 -3.26 15.88 7.33
C SER A 215 -3.10 15.31 5.93
N ARG A 216 -4.11 14.59 5.41
CA ARG A 216 -4.06 14.05 4.05
C ARG A 216 -4.08 15.14 2.98
N VAL A 217 -4.89 16.19 3.17
CA VAL A 217 -4.93 17.34 2.24
C VAL A 217 -3.60 18.09 2.28
N VAL A 218 -3.06 18.39 3.47
CA VAL A 218 -1.76 19.06 3.64
C VAL A 218 -0.63 18.25 3.01
N HIS A 219 -0.59 16.94 3.27
CA HIS A 219 0.37 16.04 2.65
C HIS A 219 0.25 16.05 1.12
N THR A 220 -0.97 16.03 0.58
CA THR A 220 -1.19 16.06 -0.89
C THR A 220 -0.72 17.39 -1.50
N ILE A 221 -0.97 18.52 -0.84
CA ILE A 221 -0.47 19.83 -1.28
C ILE A 221 1.07 19.84 -1.29
N LEU A 222 1.69 19.34 -0.22
CA LEU A 222 3.14 19.27 -0.14
C LEU A 222 3.74 18.31 -1.17
N HIS A 223 3.05 17.20 -1.46
CA HIS A 223 3.42 16.23 -2.49
C HIS A 223 3.52 16.88 -3.86
N GLU A 224 2.51 17.67 -4.24
CA GLU A 224 2.52 18.40 -5.51
C GLU A 224 3.48 19.59 -5.51
N LEU A 225 3.69 20.25 -4.37
CA LEU A 225 4.70 21.31 -4.25
C LEU A 225 6.11 20.75 -4.44
N LEU A 226 6.40 19.59 -3.86
CA LEU A 226 7.69 18.92 -4.02
C LEU A 226 7.87 18.45 -5.47
N ARG A 227 6.80 17.94 -6.10
CA ARG A 227 6.81 17.64 -7.54
C ARG A 227 7.15 18.86 -8.38
N LEU A 228 6.51 20.00 -8.13
CA LEU A 228 6.84 21.28 -8.78
C LEU A 228 8.31 21.66 -8.57
N SER A 229 8.81 21.52 -7.34
CA SER A 229 10.20 21.83 -6.99
C SER A 229 11.25 20.90 -7.61
N SER A 230 10.85 19.71 -8.05
CA SER A 230 11.73 18.75 -8.73
C SER A 230 11.98 19.09 -10.21
N LEU A 231 11.09 19.88 -10.82
CA LEU A 231 11.19 20.27 -12.23
C LEU A 231 12.47 21.09 -12.54
N PRO A 232 12.84 22.13 -11.74
CA PRO A 232 14.10 22.84 -11.94
C PRO A 232 15.36 21.99 -11.77
N LEU A 233 15.29 20.92 -10.96
CA LEU A 233 16.42 20.02 -10.70
C LEU A 233 16.66 19.03 -11.84
N SER A 234 15.64 18.81 -12.66
CA SER A 234 15.71 17.94 -13.83
C SER A 234 16.41 18.68 -14.98
N PRO A 235 17.59 18.22 -15.45
CA PRO A 235 18.22 18.82 -16.61
C PRO A 235 17.30 18.65 -17.83
N ALA A 236 16.88 19.77 -18.40
CA ALA A 236 16.12 19.76 -19.64
C ALA A 236 16.94 19.06 -20.73
N SER A 237 16.33 18.12 -21.45
CA SER A 237 16.96 17.54 -22.63
C SER A 237 17.18 18.66 -23.66
N PRO A 238 18.28 18.62 -24.44
CA PRO A 238 18.68 19.70 -25.35
C PRO A 238 17.61 20.11 -26.39
N THR A 239 16.61 19.27 -26.61
CA THR A 239 15.63 19.42 -27.69
C THR A 239 14.19 19.52 -27.24
N SER A 240 13.84 18.94 -26.08
CA SER A 240 12.50 19.07 -25.51
C SER A 240 12.51 18.67 -24.03
N GLY A 241 11.83 19.43 -23.19
CA GLY A 241 11.58 19.05 -21.80
C GLY A 241 10.74 17.77 -21.63
N PHE A 242 10.10 17.28 -22.70
CA PHE A 242 9.19 16.13 -22.65
C PHE A 242 9.84 14.87 -22.09
N HIS A 243 10.96 14.41 -22.67
CA HIS A 243 11.59 13.17 -22.25
C HIS A 243 12.09 13.26 -20.81
N SER A 244 12.72 14.38 -20.42
CA SER A 244 13.14 14.59 -19.04
C SER A 244 11.95 14.53 -18.08
N SER A 245 10.81 15.12 -18.47
CA SER A 245 9.60 15.14 -17.65
C SER A 245 8.90 13.77 -17.58
N TYR A 246 8.93 13.02 -18.68
CA TYR A 246 8.39 11.66 -18.74
C TYR A 246 9.18 10.72 -17.81
N TYR A 247 10.52 10.74 -17.89
CA TYR A 247 11.36 9.94 -17.00
C TYR A 247 11.30 10.41 -15.54
N LEU A 248 11.15 11.72 -15.29
CA LEU A 248 10.89 12.26 -13.95
C LEU A 248 9.58 11.70 -13.37
N GLY A 249 8.49 11.73 -14.14
CA GLY A 249 7.19 11.20 -13.74
C GLY A 249 7.21 9.68 -13.53
N LEU A 250 7.93 8.95 -14.38
CA LEU A 250 8.16 7.51 -14.20
C LEU A 250 8.95 7.19 -12.93
N GLY A 251 10.01 7.94 -12.65
CA GLY A 251 10.82 7.81 -11.43
C GLY A 251 10.01 8.08 -10.17
N TRP A 252 9.14 9.09 -10.22
CA TRP A 252 8.20 9.36 -9.14
C TRP A 252 7.20 8.20 -8.97
N GLY A 253 6.55 7.78 -10.06
CA GLY A 253 5.52 6.75 -10.01
C GLY A 253 6.06 5.38 -9.55
N ILE A 254 7.28 4.99 -9.93
CA ILE A 254 7.86 3.70 -9.48
C ILE A 254 8.16 3.69 -7.98
N ALA A 255 8.62 4.81 -7.42
CA ALA A 255 8.86 4.93 -5.97
C ALA A 255 7.55 4.84 -5.19
N GLU A 256 6.49 5.51 -5.66
CA GLU A 256 5.14 5.41 -5.09
C GLU A 256 4.56 3.99 -5.17
N VAL A 257 4.76 3.31 -6.31
CA VAL A 257 4.32 1.91 -6.49
C VAL A 257 5.08 0.97 -5.56
N ALA A 258 6.39 1.16 -5.39
CA ALA A 258 7.21 0.38 -4.48
C ALA A 258 6.73 0.56 -3.04
N TRP A 259 6.58 1.81 -2.59
CA TRP A 259 6.05 2.13 -1.26
C TRP A 259 4.67 1.53 -1.03
N GLY A 260 3.76 1.73 -1.99
CA GLY A 260 2.42 1.16 -1.91
C GLY A 260 2.43 -0.37 -1.85
N THR A 261 3.34 -1.03 -2.58
CA THR A 261 3.47 -2.49 -2.56
C THR A 261 3.91 -2.99 -1.19
N VAL A 262 4.88 -2.33 -0.56
CA VAL A 262 5.31 -2.61 0.83
C VAL A 262 4.14 -2.43 1.80
N GLN A 263 3.44 -1.30 1.70
CA GLN A 263 2.27 -1.02 2.54
C GLN A 263 1.18 -2.09 2.38
N GLY A 264 0.91 -2.55 1.15
CA GLY A 264 -0.09 -3.59 0.94
C GLY A 264 0.39 -4.98 1.41
N TRP A 265 1.70 -5.22 1.51
CA TRP A 265 2.27 -6.41 2.14
C TRP A 265 2.07 -6.39 3.65
N GLU A 266 2.33 -5.25 4.29
CA GLU A 266 2.06 -5.03 5.72
C GLU A 266 0.58 -5.22 6.02
N GLN A 267 -0.30 -4.63 5.21
CA GLN A 267 -1.76 -4.80 5.32
C GLN A 267 -2.20 -6.26 5.15
N LEU A 268 -1.54 -7.02 4.27
CA LEU A 268 -1.81 -8.44 4.12
C LEU A 268 -1.35 -9.22 5.36
N ALA A 269 -0.16 -8.90 5.89
CA ALA A 269 0.43 -9.55 7.06
C ALA A 269 -0.44 -9.45 8.32
N LEU A 270 -1.24 -8.39 8.46
CA LEU A 270 -2.24 -8.25 9.52
C LEU A 270 -3.25 -9.41 9.57
N TYR A 271 -3.41 -10.17 8.49
CA TYR A 271 -4.35 -11.29 8.39
C TYR A 271 -3.67 -12.66 8.51
N GLN A 272 -2.35 -12.72 8.72
CA GLN A 272 -1.61 -13.99 8.75
C GLN A 272 -2.17 -14.98 9.78
N GLU A 273 -2.65 -14.49 10.93
CA GLU A 273 -3.15 -15.31 12.04
C GLU A 273 -4.59 -15.83 11.83
N VAL A 274 -5.41 -15.11 11.07
CA VAL A 274 -6.85 -15.42 10.90
C VAL A 274 -7.14 -16.12 9.57
N MET A 275 -6.15 -16.16 8.67
CA MET A 275 -6.22 -17.04 7.51
C MET A 275 -6.06 -18.50 7.91
N MET A 276 -6.76 -19.39 7.19
CA MET A 276 -6.65 -20.83 7.45
C MET A 276 -5.19 -21.30 7.41
N PRO A 277 -4.72 -22.02 8.45
CA PRO A 277 -3.47 -22.73 8.40
C PRO A 277 -3.48 -23.64 7.17
N SER A 278 -2.40 -23.63 6.38
CA SER A 278 -2.30 -24.59 5.29
C SER A 278 -2.46 -26.01 5.85
N ALA A 279 -3.29 -26.86 5.26
CA ALA A 279 -3.59 -28.21 5.74
C ALA A 279 -2.35 -29.08 6.05
N SER A 280 -1.19 -28.71 5.50
CA SER A 280 0.10 -29.32 5.86
C SER A 280 0.51 -29.09 7.32
N SER A 281 0.20 -27.93 7.92
CA SER A 281 0.54 -27.60 9.31
C SER A 281 -0.46 -28.17 10.32
N ALA A 282 -1.73 -28.33 9.94
CA ALA A 282 -2.72 -28.99 10.79
C ALA A 282 -2.34 -30.46 11.06
N LYS A 283 -1.65 -31.10 10.11
CA LYS A 283 -1.17 -32.47 10.27
C LYS A 283 -0.01 -32.60 11.24
N ASP A 284 0.75 -31.54 11.50
CA ASP A 284 1.91 -31.57 12.42
C ASP A 284 1.52 -31.24 13.87
N GLY A 285 0.49 -30.43 14.09
CA GLY A 285 -0.01 -30.11 15.45
C GLY A 285 -0.78 -31.24 16.12
N ILE A 286 -1.49 -32.06 15.35
CA ILE A 286 -2.34 -33.15 15.88
C ILE A 286 -1.50 -34.32 16.44
N TRP A 287 -0.22 -34.45 16.08
CA TRP A 287 0.64 -35.52 16.62
C TRP A 287 1.24 -35.24 18.01
N LEU A 288 1.22 -33.98 18.47
CA LEU A 288 1.84 -33.62 19.75
C LEU A 288 0.86 -33.66 20.94
N GLU A 289 -0.45 -33.67 20.69
CA GLU A 289 -1.47 -33.66 21.75
C GLU A 289 -2.10 -35.04 22.00
N SER A 290 -1.77 -36.05 21.19
CA SER A 290 -2.31 -37.41 21.33
C SER A 290 -1.36 -38.41 22.02
N SER A 291 -0.27 -37.97 22.66
CA SER A 291 0.74 -38.87 23.22
C SER A 291 0.83 -38.94 24.74
N GLU A 292 -0.02 -38.22 25.50
CA GLU A 292 0.04 -38.23 26.98
C GLU A 292 -1.11 -38.98 27.68
N GLU A 293 -2.10 -39.51 26.97
CA GLU A 293 -3.18 -40.29 27.59
C GLU A 293 -3.21 -41.74 27.11
N GLY A 294 -2.46 -42.59 27.81
CA GLY A 294 -2.80 -44.02 27.92
C GLY A 294 -1.68 -45.00 27.61
N GLU A 295 -0.80 -45.25 28.59
CA GLU A 295 -0.14 -46.57 28.73
C GLU A 295 0.24 -46.88 30.19
N GLU A 296 -0.75 -46.81 31.09
CA GLU A 296 -0.79 -47.69 32.27
C GLU A 296 -1.73 -48.86 31.96
N GLU A 297 -1.20 -49.96 31.40
CA GLU A 297 -1.55 -51.33 31.81
C GLU A 297 -0.75 -52.39 31.01
N GLY A 298 0.36 -52.82 31.62
CA GLY A 298 0.71 -54.24 31.77
C GLY A 298 0.86 -55.13 30.52
N VAL A 299 2.05 -55.15 29.92
CA VAL A 299 2.57 -56.37 29.29
C VAL A 299 4.03 -56.57 29.66
N LYS A 300 4.26 -57.52 30.58
CA LYS A 300 5.55 -58.15 30.83
C LYS A 300 6.09 -58.72 29.51
N ARG A 301 7.21 -58.21 29.04
CA ARG A 301 8.06 -58.95 28.10
C ARG A 301 9.52 -58.79 28.50
N ASP A 302 10.01 -59.85 29.13
CA ASP A 302 11.41 -60.14 29.34
C ASP A 302 12.18 -60.03 28.02
N GLY A 303 13.39 -59.48 28.06
CA GLY A 303 14.34 -59.73 26.98
C GLY A 303 15.39 -58.66 26.70
N MET A 304 16.44 -58.68 27.52
CA MET A 304 17.83 -58.75 27.07
C MET A 304 18.51 -57.53 26.39
N LEU A 305 19.56 -57.06 27.12
CA LEU A 305 20.85 -56.50 26.67
C LEU A 305 20.88 -54.97 26.47
N SER A 306 21.54 -54.21 27.38
CA SER A 306 23.01 -53.95 27.47
C SER A 306 23.32 -52.64 26.73
N SER A 307 24.02 -51.62 27.26
CA SER A 307 25.07 -51.46 28.28
C SER A 307 25.02 -50.00 28.78
N VAL A 308 25.03 -49.71 30.08
CA VAL A 308 26.21 -49.63 30.97
C VAL A 308 27.27 -48.65 30.45
N GLU A 309 27.30 -47.45 31.02
CA GLU A 309 28.53 -46.85 31.53
C GLU A 309 28.21 -46.08 32.83
N GLU A 310 28.76 -46.61 33.91
CA GLU A 310 28.75 -46.08 35.27
C GLU A 310 29.62 -44.83 35.37
N ARG A 311 29.19 -43.84 36.16
CA ARG A 311 30.13 -43.02 36.92
C ARG A 311 29.51 -42.58 38.25
N ASP A 312 29.85 -43.39 39.24
CA ASP A 312 30.12 -43.15 40.66
C ASP A 312 29.73 -41.79 41.25
N GLU A 313 28.74 -41.92 42.15
CA GLU A 313 28.59 -41.34 43.48
C GLU A 313 29.81 -40.61 44.08
N ASP A 314 29.57 -39.39 44.57
CA ASP A 314 30.19 -38.90 45.79
C ASP A 314 29.12 -38.15 46.61
N GLU A 315 28.68 -38.80 47.69
CA GLU A 315 27.90 -38.22 48.77
C GLU A 315 28.76 -37.26 49.61
N ASN A 316 28.34 -36.00 49.82
CA ASN A 316 28.35 -35.39 51.16
C ASN A 316 27.79 -33.96 51.26
N SER A 317 27.30 -33.65 52.47
CA SER A 317 26.87 -32.37 53.06
C SER A 317 25.44 -31.93 52.69
N LEU A 318 24.43 -32.09 53.55
CA LEU A 318 24.14 -31.44 54.84
C LEU A 318 24.04 -29.91 54.75
N ASN A 319 22.78 -29.47 54.76
CA ASN A 319 22.24 -28.23 55.35
C ASN A 319 22.89 -26.91 54.92
N GLU A 320 22.27 -26.22 53.96
CA GLU A 320 21.98 -24.79 54.12
C GLU A 320 20.54 -24.53 53.64
N ASP A 321 19.75 -23.90 54.51
CA ASP A 321 18.45 -23.33 54.21
C ASP A 321 18.62 -22.22 53.15
N GLU A 322 18.57 -22.58 51.87
CA GLU A 322 18.39 -21.61 50.78
C GLU A 322 16.89 -21.24 50.70
N GLU A 323 16.47 -20.37 51.62
CA GLU A 323 15.27 -19.57 51.42
C GLU A 323 15.48 -18.64 50.22
N SER A 324 14.53 -18.72 49.28
CA SER A 324 14.06 -17.58 48.48
C SER A 324 15.01 -17.06 47.38
N ASP A 325 14.95 -17.67 46.19
CA ASP A 325 15.17 -16.94 44.94
C ASP A 325 14.43 -17.53 43.71
N THR A 326 13.38 -18.33 43.91
CA THR A 326 12.52 -18.87 42.83
C THR A 326 11.41 -17.92 42.38
N SER A 327 11.40 -16.67 42.86
CA SER A 327 10.34 -15.69 42.52
C SER A 327 10.58 -14.88 41.24
N SER A 328 11.72 -15.05 40.55
CA SER A 328 12.05 -14.23 39.37
C SER A 328 11.79 -14.88 38.01
N GLU A 329 11.57 -16.20 37.93
CA GLU A 329 11.34 -16.88 36.65
C GLU A 329 9.86 -16.83 36.21
N ASP A 330 8.91 -16.89 37.15
CA ASP A 330 7.48 -16.77 36.85
C ASP A 330 7.08 -15.36 36.38
N ASP A 331 7.71 -14.31 36.92
CA ASP A 331 7.45 -12.92 36.52
C ASP A 331 7.90 -12.61 35.07
N VAL A 332 8.99 -13.25 34.60
CA VAL A 332 9.50 -13.04 33.23
C VAL A 332 8.60 -13.70 32.18
N LEU A 333 7.99 -14.85 32.51
CA LEU A 333 7.06 -15.52 31.61
C LEU A 333 5.80 -14.67 31.38
N ASP A 334 5.27 -14.03 32.43
CA ASP A 334 4.07 -13.19 32.33
C ASP A 334 4.31 -11.92 31.48
N GLU A 335 5.48 -11.27 31.59
CA GLU A 335 5.81 -10.11 30.74
C GLU A 335 5.86 -10.47 29.25
N THR A 336 6.43 -11.63 28.90
CA THR A 336 6.51 -12.05 27.49
C THR A 336 5.14 -12.44 26.92
N GLU A 337 4.28 -13.04 27.73
CA GLU A 337 2.90 -13.33 27.36
C GLU A 337 2.09 -12.06 27.19
N LEU A 338 2.25 -11.09 28.10
CA LEU A 338 1.59 -9.80 28.02
C LEU A 338 2.01 -9.04 26.76
N GLY A 339 3.31 -9.05 26.43
CA GLY A 339 3.83 -8.47 25.19
C GLY A 339 3.20 -9.08 23.93
N LYS A 340 3.08 -10.42 23.87
CA LYS A 340 2.39 -11.12 22.78
C LYS A 340 0.90 -10.76 22.72
N LYS A 341 0.21 -10.70 23.86
CA LYS A 341 -1.21 -10.32 23.93
C LYS A 341 -1.42 -8.88 23.43
N VAL A 342 -0.54 -7.95 23.80
CA VAL A 342 -0.58 -6.56 23.32
C VAL A 342 -0.37 -6.49 21.80
N GLU A 343 0.62 -7.22 21.28
CA GLU A 343 0.88 -7.28 19.84
C GLU A 343 -0.32 -7.84 19.05
N ILE A 344 -0.96 -8.90 19.56
CA ILE A 344 -2.17 -9.47 18.95
C ILE A 344 -3.31 -8.45 18.96
N LEU A 345 -3.55 -7.77 20.10
CA LEU A 345 -4.58 -6.74 20.22
C LEU A 345 -4.33 -5.55 19.29
N GLU A 346 -3.07 -5.16 19.10
CA GLU A 346 -2.68 -4.11 18.15
C GLU A 346 -2.98 -4.54 16.71
N ARG A 347 -2.59 -5.76 16.30
CA ARG A 347 -2.91 -6.31 14.97
C ARG A 347 -4.43 -6.40 14.74
N MET A 348 -5.19 -6.82 15.75
CA MET A 348 -6.66 -6.87 15.68
C MET A 348 -7.26 -5.47 15.49
N ARG A 349 -6.73 -4.48 16.19
CA ARG A 349 -7.15 -3.08 16.05
C ARG A 349 -6.83 -2.55 14.65
N GLU A 350 -5.60 -2.71 14.17
CA GLU A 350 -5.18 -2.23 12.85
C GLU A 350 -5.99 -2.87 11.72
N ARG A 351 -6.30 -4.17 11.86
CA ARG A 351 -7.18 -4.86 10.92
C ARG A 351 -8.56 -4.24 10.88
N ARG A 352 -9.18 -3.99 12.03
CA ARG A 352 -10.51 -3.37 12.13
C ARG A 352 -10.52 -1.98 11.51
N GLU A 353 -9.51 -1.15 11.78
CA GLU A 353 -9.38 0.18 11.20
C GLU A 353 -9.23 0.11 9.67
N LEU A 354 -8.47 -0.87 9.16
CA LEU A 354 -8.33 -1.10 7.72
C LEU A 354 -9.66 -1.54 7.08
N GLU A 355 -10.40 -2.45 7.71
CA GLU A 355 -11.70 -2.92 7.24
C GLU A 355 -12.76 -1.82 7.28
N GLU A 356 -12.72 -0.92 8.27
CA GLU A 356 -13.61 0.24 8.33
C GLU A 356 -13.37 1.19 7.16
N VAL A 357 -12.09 1.43 6.81
CA VAL A 357 -11.73 2.30 5.69
C VAL A 357 -12.09 1.67 4.35
N ILE A 358 -11.76 0.39 4.14
CA ILE A 358 -11.94 -0.31 2.87
C ILE A 358 -13.40 -0.76 2.67
N GLY A 359 -14.09 -1.09 3.76
CA GLY A 359 -15.42 -1.70 3.79
C GLY A 359 -15.42 -3.23 3.66
N VAL A 360 -14.27 -3.86 3.42
CA VAL A 360 -14.10 -5.33 3.33
C VAL A 360 -12.73 -5.75 3.86
N ALA A 361 -12.64 -7.00 4.32
CA ALA A 361 -11.37 -7.64 4.67
C ALA A 361 -10.38 -7.56 3.50
N PHE A 362 -9.15 -7.13 3.78
CA PHE A 362 -8.13 -6.93 2.75
C PHE A 362 -7.89 -8.16 1.85
N PRO A 363 -7.82 -9.39 2.40
CA PRO A 363 -7.61 -10.60 1.57
C PRO A 363 -8.82 -10.98 0.71
N ALA A 364 -10.01 -10.43 1.00
CA ALA A 364 -11.22 -10.66 0.21
C ALA A 364 -11.25 -9.81 -1.07
N ILE A 365 -10.34 -8.83 -1.20
CA ILE A 365 -10.25 -7.97 -2.37
C ILE A 365 -9.71 -8.78 -3.55
N PRO A 366 -10.37 -8.75 -4.72
CA PRO A 366 -9.86 -9.42 -5.91
C PRO A 366 -8.45 -8.94 -6.25
N PHE A 367 -7.54 -9.90 -6.45
CA PHE A 367 -6.13 -9.62 -6.75
C PHE A 367 -5.90 -8.65 -7.92
N ALA A 368 -6.75 -8.70 -8.94
CA ALA A 368 -6.69 -7.77 -10.07
C ALA A 368 -6.82 -6.29 -9.66
N LEU A 369 -7.56 -5.98 -8.60
CA LEU A 369 -7.69 -4.61 -8.10
C LEU A 369 -6.39 -4.12 -7.46
N HIS A 370 -5.66 -4.98 -6.74
CA HIS A 370 -4.34 -4.61 -6.21
C HIS A 370 -3.36 -4.24 -7.33
N LEU A 371 -3.36 -5.01 -8.43
CA LEU A 371 -2.58 -4.66 -9.62
C LEU A 371 -3.02 -3.33 -10.22
N LEU A 372 -4.34 -3.12 -10.31
CA LEU A 372 -4.92 -1.93 -10.89
C LEU A 372 -4.57 -0.68 -10.08
N TRP A 373 -4.50 -0.77 -8.75
CA TRP A 373 -4.06 0.34 -7.88
C TRP A 373 -2.62 0.76 -8.12
N ARG A 374 -1.72 -0.22 -8.37
CA ARG A 374 -0.32 0.10 -8.70
C ARG A 374 -0.22 0.78 -10.05
N LEU A 375 -0.98 0.29 -11.04
CA LEU A 375 -1.02 0.89 -12.37
C LEU A 375 -1.63 2.30 -12.34
N ASP A 376 -2.72 2.49 -11.61
CA ASP A 376 -3.37 3.79 -11.40
C ASP A 376 -2.40 4.80 -10.78
N THR A 377 -1.72 4.41 -9.70
CA THR A 377 -0.69 5.24 -9.06
C THR A 377 0.42 5.61 -10.05
N LEU A 378 0.94 4.65 -10.82
CA LEU A 378 1.99 4.89 -11.81
C LEU A 378 1.54 5.89 -12.88
N LEU A 379 0.35 5.68 -13.45
CA LEU A 379 -0.20 6.51 -14.52
C LEU A 379 -0.57 7.92 -14.02
N LEU A 380 -1.20 8.03 -12.86
CA LEU A 380 -1.59 9.32 -12.29
C LEU A 380 -0.35 10.18 -12.02
N ASN A 381 0.68 9.62 -11.39
CA ASN A 381 1.94 10.34 -11.14
C ASN A 381 2.63 10.77 -12.44
N LEU A 382 2.63 9.90 -13.45
CA LEU A 382 3.17 10.23 -14.77
C LEU A 382 2.38 11.37 -15.43
N GLY A 383 1.05 11.27 -15.49
CA GLY A 383 0.18 12.24 -16.13
C GLY A 383 0.23 13.61 -15.48
N LEU A 384 0.11 13.68 -14.15
CA LEU A 384 0.20 14.94 -13.41
C LEU A 384 1.59 15.60 -13.57
N THR A 385 2.67 14.80 -13.59
CA THR A 385 4.03 15.32 -13.86
C THR A 385 4.14 15.87 -15.28
N LEU A 386 3.57 15.18 -16.28
CA LEU A 386 3.56 15.65 -17.67
C LEU A 386 2.77 16.94 -17.85
N ILE A 387 1.61 17.08 -17.18
CA ILE A 387 0.83 18.32 -17.18
C ILE A 387 1.66 19.45 -16.55
N LEU A 388 2.19 19.26 -15.35
CA LEU A 388 2.89 20.34 -14.65
C LEU A 388 4.16 20.79 -15.38
N SER A 389 4.90 19.83 -15.92
CA SER A 389 6.12 20.08 -16.67
C SER A 389 5.91 20.79 -18.00
N SER A 390 4.76 20.61 -18.67
CA SER A 390 4.45 21.30 -19.93
C SER A 390 4.36 22.82 -19.70
N PHE A 391 3.81 23.25 -18.57
CA PHE A 391 3.75 24.65 -18.17
C PHE A 391 5.08 25.19 -17.65
N TYR A 392 5.96 24.33 -17.13
CA TYR A 392 7.28 24.73 -16.64
C TYR A 392 8.31 24.89 -17.77
N PHE A 393 8.40 23.93 -18.68
CA PHE A 393 9.36 23.96 -19.80
C PHE A 393 8.85 24.71 -21.02
N ASN A 394 7.67 25.35 -20.93
CA ASN A 394 6.93 26.00 -22.01
C ASN A 394 6.77 25.05 -23.21
N SER A 395 5.67 24.30 -23.23
CA SER A 395 5.38 23.30 -24.26
C SER A 395 5.24 23.92 -25.65
N THR A 396 6.35 24.29 -26.27
CA THR A 396 6.44 24.35 -27.72
C THR A 396 6.09 22.94 -28.20
N PRO A 397 5.06 22.78 -29.05
CA PRO A 397 4.64 21.45 -29.50
C PRO A 397 5.86 20.69 -30.03
N ILE A 398 5.99 19.42 -29.66
CA ILE A 398 7.14 18.57 -30.05
C ILE A 398 7.39 18.65 -31.57
N TYR A 399 6.34 18.93 -32.35
CA TYR A 399 6.41 19.20 -33.77
C TYR A 399 5.91 20.60 -34.10
N HIS A 400 6.83 21.50 -34.43
CA HIS A 400 6.49 22.72 -35.14
C HIS A 400 6.01 22.36 -36.54
N HIS A 401 4.70 22.25 -36.73
CA HIS A 401 4.10 22.47 -38.04
C HIS A 401 4.28 23.95 -38.36
N SER A 402 5.43 24.30 -38.94
CA SER A 402 5.66 25.57 -39.63
C SER A 402 4.78 25.60 -40.89
N LEU A 403 3.47 25.65 -40.66
CA LEU A 403 2.47 25.88 -41.68
C LEU A 403 2.50 27.37 -41.96
N SER A 404 2.89 27.69 -43.19
CA SER A 404 3.00 29.02 -43.76
C SER A 404 4.35 29.71 -43.55
N PRO A 405 5.32 29.50 -44.47
CA PRO A 405 6.31 30.54 -44.72
C PRO A 405 5.56 31.78 -45.20
N SER A 406 5.35 32.75 -44.31
CA SER A 406 4.95 34.10 -44.74
C SER A 406 6.07 34.60 -45.66
N PRO A 407 5.79 34.83 -46.96
CA PRO A 407 6.83 35.11 -47.96
C PRO A 407 7.53 36.47 -47.76
N ASN A 408 7.14 37.26 -46.76
CA ASN A 408 7.58 38.66 -46.63
C ASN A 408 8.63 38.93 -45.53
N THR A 409 9.12 37.91 -44.81
CA THR A 409 10.18 38.11 -43.79
C THR A 409 11.52 37.49 -44.21
N LEU A 410 12.13 38.08 -45.24
CA LEU A 410 13.52 37.81 -45.68
C LEU A 410 14.60 38.16 -44.63
N SER A 411 14.21 38.79 -43.52
CA SER A 411 15.11 39.17 -42.41
C SER A 411 15.33 38.06 -41.36
N ALA A 412 14.68 36.90 -41.48
CA ALA A 412 14.81 35.78 -40.53
C ALA A 412 15.87 34.74 -40.91
N LEU A 413 16.79 35.07 -41.84
CA LEU A 413 17.92 34.21 -42.23
C LEU A 413 19.05 34.17 -41.17
N GLY A 414 18.83 34.79 -40.00
CA GLY A 414 19.66 34.57 -38.83
C GLY A 414 19.36 33.20 -38.25
N ASP A 415 20.27 32.27 -38.48
CA ASP A 415 20.31 30.88 -37.98
C ASP A 415 20.47 30.87 -36.44
N HIS A 416 19.58 31.56 -35.72
CA HIS A 416 19.58 31.56 -34.27
C HIS A 416 19.17 30.16 -33.81
N PRO A 417 20.03 29.46 -33.05
CA PRO A 417 19.65 28.19 -32.46
C PRO A 417 18.37 28.43 -31.65
N MET A 418 17.34 27.63 -31.87
CA MET A 418 16.17 27.61 -30.98
C MET A 418 16.66 27.22 -29.60
N VAL A 419 17.01 28.21 -28.79
CA VAL A 419 17.26 28.03 -27.37
C VAL A 419 15.87 27.93 -26.72
N PRO A 420 15.54 26.84 -26.03
CA PRO A 420 14.29 26.73 -25.30
C PRO A 420 14.14 27.95 -24.40
N GLU A 421 12.99 28.60 -24.43
CA GLU A 421 12.68 29.67 -23.49
C GLU A 421 12.76 29.10 -22.08
N ARG A 422 13.67 29.65 -21.27
CA ARG A 422 13.96 29.13 -19.92
C ARG A 422 12.98 29.65 -18.87
N GLU A 423 12.08 30.56 -19.25
CA GLU A 423 11.13 31.16 -18.34
C GLU A 423 9.87 30.28 -18.23
N PRO A 424 9.44 29.93 -17.00
CA PRO A 424 8.22 29.17 -16.81
C PRO A 424 7.00 29.98 -17.28
N SER A 425 5.96 29.28 -17.75
CA SER A 425 4.74 29.95 -18.19
C SER A 425 4.05 30.68 -17.03
N ARG A 426 3.37 31.79 -17.34
CA ARG A 426 2.57 32.55 -16.37
C ARG A 426 1.42 31.73 -15.76
N TRP A 427 1.02 30.64 -16.42
CA TRP A 427 -0.07 29.76 -16.03
C TRP A 427 0.37 28.59 -15.14
N LEU A 428 1.67 28.46 -14.86
CA LEU A 428 2.22 27.35 -14.06
C LEU A 428 1.53 27.19 -12.70
N TRP A 429 1.30 28.29 -11.98
CA TRP A 429 0.64 28.25 -10.67
C TRP A 429 -0.83 27.82 -10.76
N LEU A 430 -1.52 28.19 -11.83
CA LEU A 430 -2.90 27.74 -12.08
C LEU A 430 -2.94 26.25 -12.41
N ALA A 431 -2.01 25.77 -13.25
CA ALA A 431 -1.88 24.37 -13.57
C ALA A 431 -1.52 23.53 -12.32
N TRP A 432 -0.60 24.02 -11.49
CA TRP A 432 -0.27 23.40 -10.20
C TRP A 432 -1.50 23.31 -9.28
N ALA A 433 -2.26 24.40 -9.12
CA ALA A 433 -3.47 24.38 -8.30
C ALA A 433 -4.52 23.39 -8.83
N ALA A 434 -4.66 23.27 -10.15
CA ALA A 434 -5.55 22.28 -10.77
C ALA A 434 -5.08 20.84 -10.51
N VAL A 435 -3.78 20.58 -10.61
CA VAL A 435 -3.17 19.28 -10.31
C VAL A 435 -3.37 18.91 -8.83
N VAL A 436 -3.13 19.84 -7.91
CA VAL A 436 -3.41 19.69 -6.47
C VAL A 436 -4.87 19.34 -6.24
N LEU A 437 -5.79 20.07 -6.86
CA LEU A 437 -7.22 19.84 -6.72
C LEU A 437 -7.60 18.43 -7.18
N VAL A 438 -7.13 18.00 -8.35
CA VAL A 438 -7.38 16.65 -8.88
C VAL A 438 -6.86 15.59 -7.90
N HIS A 439 -5.62 15.73 -7.43
CA HIS A 439 -5.02 14.74 -6.53
C HIS A 439 -5.73 14.70 -5.16
N VAL A 440 -6.13 15.86 -4.62
CA VAL A 440 -6.93 15.93 -3.39
C VAL A 440 -8.28 15.25 -3.58
N VAL A 441 -8.98 15.51 -4.68
CA VAL A 441 -10.28 14.88 -4.97
C VAL A 441 -10.14 13.36 -5.04
N VAL A 442 -9.15 12.83 -5.76
CA VAL A 442 -8.89 11.39 -5.82
C VAL A 442 -8.64 10.82 -4.42
N ASN A 443 -7.80 11.47 -3.61
CA ASN A 443 -7.49 11.04 -2.24
C ASN A 443 -8.69 11.10 -1.29
N LEU A 444 -9.63 12.02 -1.51
CA LEU A 444 -10.87 12.13 -0.74
C LEU A 444 -11.90 11.08 -1.17
N VAL A 445 -12.01 10.77 -2.47
CA VAL A 445 -12.90 9.71 -2.98
C VAL A 445 -12.51 8.36 -2.38
N TRP A 446 -11.21 8.09 -2.23
CA TRP A 446 -10.72 6.88 -1.56
C TRP A 446 -11.17 6.72 -0.10
N ARG A 447 -11.48 7.82 0.60
CA ARG A 447 -12.08 7.74 1.96
C ARG A 447 -13.53 7.25 1.91
N GLY A 448 -14.22 7.48 0.79
CA GLY A 448 -15.58 7.01 0.57
C GLY A 448 -15.67 5.59 0.03
N VAL A 449 -14.56 4.84 -0.05
CA VAL A 449 -14.54 3.53 -0.72
C VAL A 449 -15.49 2.52 -0.11
N ALA A 450 -15.65 2.51 1.22
CA ALA A 450 -16.63 1.67 1.90
C ALA A 450 -18.09 1.95 1.46
N LYS A 451 -18.40 3.19 1.04
CA LYS A 451 -19.75 3.60 0.61
C LYS A 451 -20.00 3.38 -0.87
N PHE A 452 -19.00 3.64 -1.72
CA PHE A 452 -19.14 3.56 -3.17
C PHE A 452 -18.80 2.17 -3.74
N GLY A 453 -18.16 1.32 -2.93
CA GLY A 453 -17.64 0.05 -3.36
C GLY A 453 -16.26 0.18 -3.99
N ILE A 454 -15.40 -0.79 -3.66
CA ILE A 454 -13.99 -0.79 -4.04
C ILE A 454 -13.76 -0.81 -5.56
N GLY A 455 -14.61 -1.53 -6.30
CA GLY A 455 -14.54 -1.58 -7.76
C GLY A 455 -14.80 -0.23 -8.40
N ALA A 456 -15.86 0.47 -8.02
CA ALA A 456 -16.24 1.75 -8.60
C ALA A 456 -15.16 2.82 -8.38
N VAL A 457 -14.62 2.91 -7.16
CA VAL A 457 -13.53 3.84 -6.84
C VAL A 457 -12.28 3.52 -7.65
N THR A 458 -11.91 2.23 -7.75
CA THR A 458 -10.73 1.80 -8.50
C THR A 458 -10.82 2.13 -9.99
N TRP A 459 -11.95 1.81 -10.62
CA TRP A 459 -12.16 2.11 -12.04
C TRP A 459 -12.27 3.62 -12.30
N GLY A 460 -12.91 4.36 -11.39
CA GLY A 460 -12.97 5.82 -11.47
C GLY A 460 -11.58 6.46 -11.39
N ALA A 461 -10.75 6.01 -10.46
CA ALA A 461 -9.37 6.49 -10.32
C ALA A 461 -8.54 6.19 -11.58
N LEU A 462 -8.65 4.98 -12.14
CA LEU A 462 -8.00 4.60 -13.39
C LEU A 462 -8.37 5.52 -14.56
N ILE A 463 -9.66 5.89 -14.68
CA ILE A 463 -10.12 6.82 -15.73
C ILE A 463 -9.47 8.19 -15.54
N VAL A 464 -9.39 8.69 -14.30
CA VAL A 464 -8.73 9.96 -13.99
C VAL A 464 -7.24 9.89 -14.31
N ALA A 465 -6.55 8.80 -13.95
CA ALA A 465 -5.15 8.60 -14.25
C ALA A 465 -4.87 8.55 -15.76
N LEU A 466 -5.63 7.75 -16.52
CA LEU A 466 -5.52 7.72 -17.99
C LEU A 466 -5.83 9.09 -18.60
N GLY A 467 -6.89 9.75 -18.14
CA GLY A 467 -7.25 11.10 -18.56
C GLY A 467 -6.11 12.10 -18.31
N SER A 468 -5.42 12.00 -17.17
CA SER A 468 -4.27 12.85 -16.84
C SER A 468 -3.06 12.56 -17.74
N VAL A 469 -2.80 11.30 -18.09
CA VAL A 469 -1.73 10.93 -19.03
C VAL A 469 -2.03 11.45 -20.43
N PHE A 470 -3.25 11.27 -20.93
CA PHE A 470 -3.64 11.80 -22.23
C PHE A 470 -3.65 13.33 -22.24
N ALA A 471 -4.16 14.00 -21.19
CA ALA A 471 -4.07 15.45 -21.07
C ALA A 471 -2.62 15.93 -21.08
N GLY A 472 -1.74 15.28 -20.31
CA GLY A 472 -0.30 15.53 -20.31
C GLY A 472 0.30 15.39 -21.70
N LEU A 473 0.11 14.23 -22.35
CA LEU A 473 0.57 13.99 -23.73
C LEU A 473 0.01 15.03 -24.71
N GLY A 474 -1.24 15.46 -24.53
CA GLY A 474 -1.90 16.48 -25.35
C GLY A 474 -1.23 17.85 -25.22
N PHE A 475 -0.89 18.28 -24.01
CA PHE A 475 -0.12 19.52 -23.80
C PHE A 475 1.25 19.48 -24.46
N TRP A 476 1.87 18.30 -24.56
CA TRP A 476 3.13 18.10 -25.28
C TRP A 476 2.95 17.95 -26.80
N GLY A 477 1.71 17.94 -27.32
CA GLY A 477 1.42 17.76 -28.74
C GLY A 477 1.59 16.31 -29.23
N GLY A 478 1.52 15.33 -28.32
CA GLY A 478 1.58 13.91 -28.65
C GLY A 478 0.24 13.29 -29.08
N LEU A 479 -0.87 13.99 -28.85
CA LEU A 479 -2.19 13.68 -29.40
C LEU A 479 -2.52 14.70 -30.49
N VAL A 480 -2.50 14.26 -31.76
CA VAL A 480 -2.92 15.05 -32.93
C VAL A 480 -4.02 14.30 -33.65
#